data_AF-A0AAV0CT95-F1
#
_entry.id   AF-A0AAV0CT95-F1
#
_cell.length_a   1.000
_cell.length_b   1.000
_cell.length_c   1.000
_cell.angle_alpha   90.00
_cell.angle_beta   90.00
_cell.angle_gamma   90.00
#
_symmetry.space_group_name_H-M   'P 1'
#
loop_
_entity.id
_entity.type
_entity.pdbx_description
1 polymer ?
#
loop_
_entity_poly.entity_id
_entity_poly.type
_entity_poly.pdbx_seq_one_letter_code
_entity_poly.pdbx_strand_id
1 'polypeptide(L)'
;MEGAALYWVTWLKGRKPNMSWEEFKQALVARFDFRYQGNRFERLSGVKQIGQVEDYNTLFVQLASQVPGLTDDHYLGYYMSRLKETIRSSLRLLRPENLETAMELARDIEHNLSVQSGESGSLNYHSSGVRSSSFVRANTGPPLTATAAAYKAQGAALRKIVDSLRGRSQACLGSLRHDLSSPVLRQKS
;
A
#
# COMPACT_ATOMS: atom_id res chain seq x y z
N MET A 1 6.80 -19.09 30.68
CA MET A 1 6.60 -17.63 30.72
C MET A 1 7.80 -17.05 31.44
N GLU A 2 8.59 -16.21 30.79
CA GLU A 2 9.77 -15.58 31.41
C GLU A 2 9.70 -14.06 31.25
N GLY A 3 10.32 -13.32 32.18
CA GLY A 3 10.40 -11.86 32.14
C GLY A 3 9.14 -11.09 32.61
N ALA A 4 8.92 -9.90 32.07
CA ALA A 4 7.88 -8.94 32.49
C ALA A 4 6.44 -9.51 32.49
N ALA A 5 6.16 -10.47 31.61
CA ALA A 5 4.86 -11.13 31.54
C ALA A 5 4.57 -12.02 32.77
N LEU A 6 5.59 -12.67 33.33
CA LEU A 6 5.47 -13.51 34.53
C LEU A 6 5.05 -12.65 35.74
N TYR A 7 5.71 -11.52 35.95
CA TYR A 7 5.39 -10.60 37.05
C TYR A 7 3.95 -10.08 36.96
N TRP A 8 3.49 -9.76 35.75
CA TRP A 8 2.11 -9.32 35.54
C TRP A 8 1.08 -10.42 35.82
N VAL A 9 1.32 -11.65 35.36
CA VAL A 9 0.40 -12.77 35.64
C VAL A 9 0.34 -13.08 37.13
N THR A 10 1.47 -13.06 37.84
CA THR A 10 1.52 -13.26 39.30
C THR A 10 0.76 -12.15 40.02
N TRP A 11 0.95 -10.89 39.62
CA TRP A 11 0.19 -9.75 40.13
C TRP A 11 -1.32 -9.88 39.87
N LEU A 12 -1.71 -10.33 38.68
CA LEU A 12 -3.11 -10.49 38.29
C LEU A 12 -3.80 -11.60 39.12
N LYS A 13 -3.13 -12.75 39.27
CA LYS A 13 -3.62 -13.87 40.09
C LYS A 13 -3.79 -13.48 41.56
N GLY A 14 -2.90 -12.64 42.09
CA GLY A 14 -3.03 -12.13 43.47
C GLY A 14 -4.23 -11.21 43.69
N ARG A 15 -4.66 -10.46 42.66
CA ARG A 15 -5.82 -9.54 42.75
C ARG A 15 -7.14 -10.19 42.40
N LYS A 16 -7.14 -11.20 41.52
CA LYS A 16 -8.33 -11.92 41.07
C LYS A 16 -8.09 -13.43 41.11
N PRO A 17 -8.12 -14.04 42.31
CA PRO A 17 -7.85 -15.47 42.47
C PRO A 17 -8.92 -16.36 41.81
N ASN A 18 -10.16 -15.87 41.68
CA ASN A 18 -11.30 -16.60 41.12
C ASN A 18 -11.65 -16.19 39.68
N MET A 19 -10.68 -15.63 38.94
CA MET A 19 -10.86 -15.20 37.56
C MET A 19 -11.19 -16.38 36.63
N SER A 20 -12.22 -16.23 35.79
CA SER A 20 -12.52 -17.25 34.78
C SER A 20 -11.44 -17.26 33.68
N TRP A 21 -11.35 -18.37 32.93
CA TRP A 21 -10.44 -18.43 31.79
C TRP A 21 -10.75 -17.37 30.72
N GLU A 22 -12.02 -17.00 30.53
CA GLU A 22 -12.40 -15.93 29.60
C GLU A 22 -11.92 -14.57 30.07
N GLU A 23 -12.07 -14.26 31.35
CA GLU A 23 -11.59 -13.01 31.95
C GLU A 23 -10.05 -12.92 31.89
N PHE A 24 -9.36 -14.03 32.10
CA PHE A 24 -7.90 -14.09 31.96
C PHE A 24 -7.46 -13.81 30.52
N LYS A 25 -8.11 -14.43 29.54
CA LYS A 25 -7.86 -14.17 28.11
C LYS A 25 -8.08 -12.69 27.76
N GLN A 26 -9.16 -12.09 28.23
CA GLN A 26 -9.46 -10.67 27.98
C GLN A 26 -8.39 -9.76 28.60
N ALA A 27 -7.98 -10.02 29.84
CA ALA A 27 -6.92 -9.24 30.50
C ALA A 27 -5.58 -9.37 29.77
N LEU A 28 -5.29 -10.55 29.21
CA LEU A 28 -4.06 -10.83 28.47
C LEU A 28 -4.03 -10.08 27.15
N VAL A 29 -5.12 -10.11 26.38
CA VAL A 29 -5.28 -9.29 25.17
C VAL A 29 -5.18 -7.80 25.53
N ALA A 30 -5.89 -7.32 26.54
CA ALA A 30 -5.84 -5.91 26.92
C ALA A 30 -4.44 -5.40 27.32
N ARG A 31 -3.60 -6.25 27.93
CA ARG A 31 -2.26 -5.88 28.41
C ARG A 31 -1.19 -5.94 27.33
N PHE A 32 -1.24 -6.96 26.47
CA PHE A 32 -0.17 -7.26 25.52
C PHE A 32 -0.52 -6.93 24.08
N ASP A 33 -1.79 -6.66 23.80
CA ASP A 33 -2.22 -6.27 22.49
C ASP A 33 -2.10 -4.75 22.30
N PHE A 34 -0.86 -4.30 22.19
CA PHE A 34 -0.54 -2.91 21.80
C PHE A 34 -1.15 -2.53 20.44
N ARG A 35 -1.65 -3.51 19.65
CA ARG A 35 -2.35 -3.29 18.39
C ARG A 35 -3.87 -3.10 18.56
N TYR A 36 -4.44 -3.25 19.76
CA TYR A 36 -5.86 -3.11 20.09
C TYR A 36 -6.24 -1.76 20.72
N GLN A 37 -5.58 -0.67 20.31
CA GLN A 37 -6.15 0.66 20.56
C GLN A 37 -7.30 0.89 19.57
N GLY A 38 -8.52 0.58 20.01
CA GLY A 38 -9.76 0.87 19.28
C GLY A 38 -10.51 -0.34 18.73
N ASN A 39 -11.78 -0.13 18.37
CA ASN A 39 -12.63 -1.13 17.73
C ASN A 39 -12.00 -1.60 16.40
N ARG A 40 -12.29 -2.83 15.94
CA ARG A 40 -11.79 -3.38 14.66
C ARG A 40 -12.04 -2.45 13.46
N PHE A 41 -13.18 -1.74 13.47
CA PHE A 41 -13.51 -0.71 12.48
C PHE A 41 -12.63 0.52 12.59
N GLU A 42 -12.35 0.99 13.81
CA GLU A 42 -11.46 2.12 14.06
C GLU A 42 -10.05 1.80 13.58
N ARG A 43 -9.57 0.59 13.85
CA ARG A 43 -8.26 0.10 13.41
C ARG A 43 -8.17 0.06 11.89
N LEU A 44 -9.13 -0.57 11.21
CA LEU A 44 -9.17 -0.60 9.74
C LEU A 44 -9.23 0.81 9.16
N SER A 45 -10.10 1.66 9.71
CA SER A 45 -10.23 3.03 9.27
C SER A 45 -9.02 3.90 9.64
N GLY A 46 -8.19 3.51 10.60
CA GLY A 46 -7.08 4.33 11.12
C GLY A 46 -5.74 4.08 10.43
N VAL A 47 -5.61 2.96 9.70
CA VAL A 47 -4.37 2.61 9.00
C VAL A 47 -4.07 3.69 7.98
N LYS A 48 -2.82 4.12 7.91
CA LYS A 48 -2.32 5.06 6.89
C LYS A 48 -1.08 4.48 6.25
N GLN A 49 -0.89 4.74 4.97
CA GLN A 49 0.36 4.39 4.29
C GLN A 49 1.50 5.27 4.82
N ILE A 50 2.39 4.69 5.62
CA ILE A 50 3.60 5.36 6.13
C ILE A 50 4.79 5.04 5.22
N GLY A 51 4.99 3.75 4.92
CA GLY A 51 6.09 3.22 4.09
C GLY A 51 5.69 2.95 2.64
N GLN A 52 6.12 1.78 2.15
CA GLN A 52 5.81 1.27 0.81
C GLN A 52 4.34 0.86 0.70
N VAL A 53 3.82 0.82 -0.53
CA VAL A 53 2.47 0.35 -0.82
C VAL A 53 2.31 -1.13 -0.45
N GLU A 54 3.32 -1.96 -0.64
CA GLU A 54 3.23 -3.41 -0.36
C GLU A 54 3.01 -3.70 1.14
N ASP A 55 3.75 -3.02 2.01
CA ASP A 55 3.56 -3.11 3.47
C ASP A 55 2.16 -2.65 3.88
N TYR A 56 1.68 -1.58 3.25
CA TYR A 56 0.35 -1.05 3.50
C TYR A 56 -0.74 -2.02 3.02
N ASN A 57 -0.60 -2.62 1.84
CA ASN A 57 -1.52 -3.63 1.31
C ASN A 57 -1.64 -4.81 2.27
N THR A 58 -0.49 -5.34 2.70
CA THR A 58 -0.43 -6.47 3.64
C THR A 58 -1.15 -6.14 4.95
N LEU A 59 -0.87 -4.97 5.53
CA LEU A 59 -1.51 -4.52 6.77
C LEU A 59 -3.01 -4.29 6.60
N PHE A 60 -3.42 -3.71 5.46
CA PHE A 60 -4.82 -3.44 5.16
C PHE A 60 -5.61 -4.75 5.06
N VAL A 61 -5.13 -5.74 4.29
CA VAL A 61 -5.76 -7.05 4.16
C VAL A 61 -5.85 -7.76 5.52
N GLN A 62 -4.78 -7.69 6.32
CA GLN A 62 -4.76 -8.28 7.66
C GLN A 62 -5.84 -7.69 8.59
N LEU A 63 -6.16 -6.41 8.46
CA LEU A 63 -7.19 -5.76 9.28
C LEU A 63 -8.59 -5.93 8.67
N ALA A 64 -8.69 -5.93 7.35
CA ALA A 64 -9.95 -6.18 6.64
C ALA A 64 -10.50 -7.58 6.97
N SER A 65 -9.64 -8.59 7.07
CA SER A 65 -10.03 -9.96 7.44
C SER A 65 -10.59 -10.08 8.87
N GLN A 66 -10.31 -9.11 9.74
CA GLN A 66 -10.84 -9.07 11.11
C GLN A 66 -12.21 -8.38 11.18
N VAL A 67 -12.69 -7.77 10.09
CA VAL A 67 -13.93 -6.98 10.05
C VAL A 67 -14.92 -7.61 9.06
N PRO A 68 -15.63 -8.69 9.42
CA PRO A 68 -16.63 -9.28 8.54
C PRO A 68 -17.86 -8.37 8.39
N GLY A 69 -18.49 -8.39 7.21
CA GLY A 69 -19.79 -7.74 6.94
C GLY A 69 -19.72 -6.36 6.27
N LEU A 70 -18.56 -5.90 5.82
CA LEU A 70 -18.43 -4.71 4.96
C LEU A 70 -18.63 -5.09 3.48
N THR A 71 -19.14 -4.16 2.68
CA THR A 71 -19.21 -4.30 1.22
C THR A 71 -17.85 -3.99 0.61
N ASP A 72 -17.59 -4.50 -0.59
CA ASP A 72 -16.34 -4.25 -1.33
C ASP A 72 -16.11 -2.75 -1.55
N ASP A 73 -17.18 -1.99 -1.79
CA ASP A 73 -17.16 -0.52 -1.89
C ASP A 73 -16.65 0.15 -0.61
N HIS A 74 -17.02 -0.37 0.56
CA HIS A 74 -16.51 0.16 1.83
C HIS A 74 -15.01 -0.09 1.96
N TYR A 75 -14.54 -1.31 1.63
CA TYR A 75 -13.11 -1.61 1.68
C TYR A 75 -12.31 -0.75 0.69
N LEU A 76 -12.81 -0.59 -0.53
CA LEU A 76 -12.21 0.28 -1.54
C LEU A 76 -12.14 1.74 -1.06
N GLY A 77 -13.23 2.26 -0.49
CA GLY A 77 -13.30 3.60 0.06
C GLY A 77 -12.29 3.82 1.20
N TYR A 78 -12.23 2.88 2.16
CA TYR A 78 -11.26 2.94 3.25
C TYR A 78 -9.82 2.88 2.72
N TYR A 79 -9.54 1.95 1.82
CA TYR A 79 -8.22 1.78 1.22
C TYR A 79 -7.74 3.07 0.53
N MET A 80 -8.55 3.64 -0.36
CA MET A 80 -8.21 4.85 -1.09
C MET A 80 -8.08 6.06 -0.18
N SER A 81 -8.86 6.17 0.89
CA SER A 81 -8.83 7.33 1.80
C SER A 81 -7.52 7.46 2.59
N ARG A 82 -6.77 6.37 2.71
CA ARG A 82 -5.63 6.20 3.62
C ARG A 82 -4.28 6.02 2.92
N LEU A 83 -4.27 5.98 1.60
CA LEU A 83 -3.07 6.08 0.77
C LEU A 83 -2.46 7.49 0.80
N LYS A 84 -1.17 7.57 0.48
CA LYS A 84 -0.48 8.86 0.26
C LYS A 84 -1.16 9.65 -0.86
N GLU A 85 -1.20 10.98 -0.74
CA GLU A 85 -1.94 11.84 -1.67
C GLU A 85 -1.49 11.69 -3.13
N THR A 86 -0.18 11.52 -3.34
CA THR A 86 0.43 11.33 -4.67
C THR A 86 -0.11 10.10 -5.39
N ILE A 87 -0.30 9.00 -4.66
CA ILE A 87 -0.84 7.74 -5.19
C ILE A 87 -2.36 7.84 -5.30
N ARG A 88 -3.02 8.38 -4.26
CA ARG A 88 -4.49 8.52 -4.20
C ARG A 88 -5.05 9.36 -5.34
N SER A 89 -4.42 10.48 -5.66
CA SER A 89 -4.82 11.35 -6.77
C SER A 89 -4.76 10.61 -8.12
N SER A 90 -3.71 9.83 -8.34
CA SER A 90 -3.53 9.00 -9.54
C SER A 90 -4.57 7.89 -9.64
N LEU A 91 -4.88 7.20 -8.53
CA LEU A 91 -5.94 6.19 -8.49
C LEU A 91 -7.32 6.77 -8.80
N ARG A 92 -7.63 7.98 -8.33
CA ARG A 92 -8.90 8.65 -8.66
C ARG A 92 -9.07 8.92 -10.16
N LEU A 93 -7.97 9.11 -10.90
CA LEU A 93 -8.00 9.27 -12.36
C LEU A 93 -8.23 7.93 -13.08
N LEU A 94 -7.72 6.84 -12.52
CA LEU A 94 -7.84 5.49 -13.08
C LEU A 94 -9.18 4.85 -12.75
N ARG A 95 -9.85 5.27 -11.67
CA ARG A 95 -11.16 4.75 -11.22
C ARG A 95 -11.18 3.22 -11.11
N PRO A 96 -10.41 2.64 -10.18
CA PRO A 96 -10.48 1.20 -9.94
C PRO A 96 -11.90 0.80 -9.51
N GLU A 97 -12.39 -0.31 -10.05
CA GLU A 97 -13.71 -0.87 -9.71
C GLU A 97 -13.66 -1.74 -8.46
N ASN A 98 -12.52 -2.43 -8.24
CA ASN A 98 -12.35 -3.39 -7.15
C ASN A 98 -11.11 -3.09 -6.31
N LEU A 99 -11.10 -3.60 -5.08
CA LEU A 99 -9.97 -3.45 -4.15
C LEU A 99 -8.67 -4.02 -4.71
N GLU A 100 -8.74 -5.21 -5.34
CA GLU A 100 -7.57 -5.87 -5.94
C GLU A 100 -6.93 -5.01 -7.03
N THR A 101 -7.75 -4.50 -7.95
CA THR A 101 -7.30 -3.58 -9.01
C THR A 101 -6.72 -2.30 -8.41
N ALA A 102 -7.31 -1.77 -7.33
CA ALA A 102 -6.77 -0.60 -6.65
C ALA A 102 -5.38 -0.88 -6.04
N MET A 103 -5.17 -2.07 -5.45
CA MET A 103 -3.88 -2.47 -4.90
C MET A 103 -2.81 -2.66 -5.98
N GLU A 104 -3.16 -3.27 -7.11
CA GLU A 104 -2.27 -3.43 -8.26
C GLU A 104 -1.84 -2.07 -8.81
N LEU A 105 -2.81 -1.21 -9.11
CA LEU A 105 -2.55 0.13 -9.63
C LEU A 105 -1.73 0.97 -8.65
N ALA A 106 -1.99 0.85 -7.33
CA ALA A 106 -1.21 1.56 -6.32
C ALA A 106 0.27 1.21 -6.37
N ARG A 107 0.61 -0.07 -6.57
CA ARG A 107 2.01 -0.54 -6.71
C ARG A 107 2.65 0.01 -7.97
N ASP A 108 1.94 -0.06 -9.10
CA ASP A 108 2.43 0.48 -10.37
C ASP A 108 2.67 1.99 -10.28
N ILE A 109 1.78 2.73 -9.64
CA ILE A 109 1.93 4.17 -9.44
C ILE A 109 3.14 4.46 -8.55
N GLU A 110 3.32 3.75 -7.43
CA GLU A 110 4.48 3.94 -6.55
C GLU A 110 5.80 3.66 -7.29
N HIS A 111 5.87 2.58 -8.06
CA HIS A 111 7.03 2.26 -8.89
C HIS A 111 7.31 3.34 -9.93
N ASN A 112 6.28 3.86 -10.62
CA ASN A 112 6.47 4.92 -11.60
C ASN A 112 6.91 6.25 -10.95
N LEU A 113 6.43 6.54 -9.74
CA LEU A 113 6.84 7.72 -8.99
C LEU A 113 8.28 7.61 -8.49
N SER A 114 8.72 6.43 -8.05
CA SER A 114 10.12 6.22 -7.63
C SER A 114 11.10 6.41 -8.79
N VAL A 115 10.77 5.89 -9.98
CA VAL A 115 11.57 6.06 -11.21
C VAL A 115 11.68 7.54 -11.61
N GLN A 116 10.60 8.32 -11.47
CA GLN A 116 10.59 9.74 -11.83
C GLN A 116 11.26 10.66 -10.80
N SER A 117 11.36 10.22 -9.54
CA SER A 117 11.93 11.01 -8.45
C SER A 117 13.46 11.01 -8.42
N GLY A 118 14.12 10.24 -9.30
CA GLY A 118 15.56 10.38 -9.51
C GLY A 118 16.45 9.89 -8.37
N GLU A 119 16.05 8.85 -7.64
CA GLU A 119 17.04 8.00 -6.97
C GLU A 119 17.59 7.00 -8.00
N SER A 120 18.44 7.53 -8.88
CA SER A 120 19.32 6.72 -9.73
C SER A 120 20.31 5.97 -8.84
N GLY A 121 19.90 4.79 -8.35
CA GLY A 121 20.84 3.72 -8.05
C GLY A 121 21.50 3.30 -9.36
N SER A 122 22.56 4.03 -9.75
CA SER A 122 23.38 3.71 -10.92
C SER A 122 23.96 2.31 -10.77
N LEU A 123 23.38 1.33 -11.48
CA LEU A 123 24.06 0.09 -11.78
C LEU A 123 25.21 0.42 -12.74
N ASN A 124 26.40 0.60 -12.16
CA ASN A 124 27.64 0.76 -12.90
C ASN A 124 27.96 -0.53 -13.67
N TYR A 125 27.65 -0.56 -14.96
CA TYR A 125 28.34 -1.40 -15.93
C TYR A 125 29.30 -0.54 -16.75
N HIS A 126 30.56 -0.96 -16.71
CA HIS A 126 31.76 -0.34 -17.26
C HIS A 126 31.61 0.29 -18.66
N SER A 127 32.07 1.54 -18.79
CA SER A 127 32.86 1.95 -19.96
C SER A 127 33.83 3.07 -19.55
N SER A 128 35.06 2.92 -20.01
CA SER A 128 36.27 3.65 -19.63
C SER A 128 36.25 5.12 -20.06
N GLY A 129 36.82 6.01 -19.24
CA GLY A 129 37.54 7.17 -19.75
C GLY A 129 37.21 8.55 -19.16
N VAL A 130 38.19 9.04 -18.37
CA VAL A 130 38.64 10.44 -18.23
C VAL A 130 37.89 11.40 -17.26
N ARG A 131 38.59 11.69 -16.16
CA ARG A 131 38.87 12.97 -15.44
C ARG A 131 37.92 14.16 -15.76
N SER A 132 37.38 14.94 -14.81
CA SER A 132 38.12 15.68 -13.77
C SER A 132 37.17 16.46 -12.83
N SER A 133 37.75 16.86 -11.68
CA SER A 133 37.42 17.97 -10.77
C SER A 133 36.09 18.02 -10.02
N SER A 134 36.24 17.87 -8.71
CA SER A 134 35.40 18.29 -7.59
C SER A 134 34.93 19.74 -7.66
N PHE A 135 33.64 19.97 -7.37
CA PHE A 135 33.17 21.15 -6.65
C PHE A 135 32.00 20.79 -5.71
N VAL A 136 32.07 21.38 -4.52
CA VAL A 136 31.29 21.13 -3.32
C VAL A 136 29.85 21.65 -3.47
N ARG A 137 28.87 20.81 -3.11
CA ARG A 137 27.45 21.17 -3.03
C ARG A 137 27.17 21.90 -1.72
N ALA A 138 26.93 23.21 -1.79
CA ALA A 138 26.37 23.98 -0.67
C ALA A 138 24.86 23.72 -0.57
N ASN A 139 24.44 23.32 0.62
CA ASN A 139 23.06 23.11 1.02
C ASN A 139 22.38 24.47 1.21
N THR A 140 21.43 24.84 0.33
CA THR A 140 20.45 25.89 0.61
C THR A 140 19.08 25.37 0.16
N GLY A 141 18.14 25.33 1.09
CA GLY A 141 16.76 24.88 0.84
C GLY A 141 16.04 25.78 -0.17
N PRO A 142 15.01 25.27 -0.86
CA PRO A 142 14.32 26.07 -1.87
C PRO A 142 13.45 27.17 -1.22
N PRO A 143 13.42 28.39 -1.79
CA PRO A 143 12.58 29.49 -1.33
C PRO A 143 11.10 29.31 -1.74
N LEU A 144 10.21 29.87 -0.92
CA LEU A 144 8.76 29.65 -0.87
C LEU A 144 7.92 30.28 -2.01
N THR A 145 8.37 30.25 -3.28
CA THR A 145 7.60 30.84 -4.40
C THR A 145 7.32 29.89 -5.57
N ALA A 146 7.63 28.60 -5.47
CA ALA A 146 7.39 27.61 -6.53
C ALA A 146 6.11 26.78 -6.33
N THR A 147 4.93 27.40 -6.21
CA THR A 147 3.69 26.68 -5.86
C THR A 147 2.62 26.55 -6.95
N ALA A 148 2.88 26.94 -8.20
CA ALA A 148 1.94 26.66 -9.31
C ALA A 148 2.53 25.78 -10.42
N ALA A 149 3.77 26.05 -10.84
CA ALA A 149 4.40 25.31 -11.93
C ALA A 149 4.76 23.87 -11.56
N ALA A 150 5.21 23.62 -10.32
CA ALA A 150 5.56 22.29 -9.83
C ALA A 150 4.34 21.35 -9.75
N TYR A 151 3.20 21.85 -9.24
CA TYR A 151 1.94 21.08 -9.22
C TYR A 151 1.36 20.86 -10.62
N LYS A 152 1.53 21.81 -11.55
CA LYS A 152 1.08 21.66 -12.95
C LYS A 152 1.95 20.67 -13.74
N ALA A 153 3.25 20.64 -13.46
CA ALA A 153 4.18 19.66 -14.02
C ALA A 153 3.91 18.25 -13.49
N GLN A 154 3.62 18.10 -12.19
CA GLN A 154 3.14 16.85 -11.61
C GLN A 154 1.83 16.40 -12.26
N GLY A 155 0.85 17.29 -12.49
CA GLY A 155 -0.39 16.95 -13.18
C GLY A 155 -0.22 16.44 -14.62
N ALA A 156 0.75 16.99 -15.38
CA ALA A 156 1.06 16.53 -16.73
C ALA A 156 1.79 15.17 -16.74
N ALA A 157 2.68 14.94 -15.76
CA ALA A 157 3.35 13.66 -15.56
C ALA A 157 2.34 12.57 -15.17
N LEU A 158 1.41 12.87 -14.27
CA LEU A 158 0.33 11.95 -13.88
C LEU A 158 -0.56 11.57 -15.06
N ARG A 159 -0.86 12.49 -15.99
CA ARG A 159 -1.61 12.17 -17.21
C ARG A 159 -0.87 11.16 -18.10
N LYS A 160 0.43 11.35 -18.33
CA LYS A 160 1.24 10.40 -19.11
C LYS A 160 1.32 9.02 -18.47
N ILE A 161 1.40 8.95 -17.13
CA ILE A 161 1.37 7.68 -16.38
C ILE A 161 0.01 7.02 -16.53
N VAL A 162 -1.09 7.77 -16.35
CA VAL A 162 -2.46 7.27 -16.52
C VAL A 162 -2.68 6.74 -17.95
N ASP A 163 -2.20 7.44 -18.97
CA ASP A 163 -2.30 7.01 -20.36
C ASP A 163 -1.47 5.75 -20.64
N SER A 164 -0.29 5.63 -20.01
CA SER A 164 0.56 4.43 -20.09
C SER A 164 -0.08 3.20 -19.42
N LEU A 165 -0.64 3.37 -18.22
CA LEU A 165 -1.33 2.30 -17.50
C LEU A 165 -2.65 1.89 -18.19
N ARG A 166 -3.38 2.86 -18.74
CA ARG A 166 -4.58 2.61 -19.56
C ARG A 166 -4.26 1.81 -20.82
N GLY A 167 -3.12 2.09 -21.47
CA GLY A 167 -2.64 1.32 -22.62
C GLY A 167 -2.27 -0.12 -22.27
N ARG A 168 -1.65 -0.36 -21.11
CA ARG A 168 -1.30 -1.71 -20.63
C ARG A 168 -2.53 -2.56 -20.29
N SER A 169 -3.55 -1.98 -19.64
CA SER A 169 -4.80 -2.68 -19.32
C SER A 169 -5.57 -3.12 -20.58
N GLN A 170 -5.63 -2.28 -21.62
CA GLN A 170 -6.27 -2.64 -22.89
C GLN A 170 -5.54 -3.74 -23.66
N ALA A 171 -4.20 -3.82 -23.54
CA ALA A 171 -3.42 -4.90 -24.16
C ALA A 171 -3.71 -6.27 -23.54
N CYS A 172 -3.92 -6.35 -22.22
CA CYS A 172 -4.27 -7.61 -21.54
C CYS A 172 -5.68 -8.11 -21.92
N LEU A 173 -6.66 -7.21 -22.07
CA LEU A 173 -8.02 -7.58 -22.48
C LEU A 173 -8.13 -7.99 -23.96
N GLY A 174 -7.25 -7.48 -24.83
CA GLY A 174 -7.18 -7.87 -26.24
C GLY A 174 -6.68 -9.30 -26.46
N SER A 175 -5.80 -9.80 -25.58
CA SER A 175 -5.24 -11.14 -25.71
C SER A 175 -6.21 -12.24 -25.23
N LEU A 176 -7.15 -11.92 -24.33
CA LEU A 176 -8.10 -12.89 -23.79
C LEU A 176 -9.33 -13.14 -24.70
N ARG A 177 -9.62 -12.25 -25.65
CA ARG A 177 -10.75 -12.42 -26.59
C ARG A 177 -10.44 -13.33 -27.79
N HIS A 178 -9.16 -13.63 -28.06
CA HIS A 178 -8.78 -14.48 -29.19
C HIS A 178 -8.77 -15.99 -28.87
N ASP A 179 -8.79 -16.39 -27.60
CA ASP A 179 -8.74 -17.81 -27.21
C ASP A 179 -10.12 -18.49 -27.07
N LEU A 180 -11.22 -17.74 -27.08
CA LEU A 180 -12.57 -18.33 -26.98
C LEU A 180 -13.26 -18.59 -28.34
N SER A 181 -12.53 -18.45 -29.45
CA SER A 181 -13.04 -18.75 -30.80
C SER A 181 -12.30 -19.92 -31.45
N SER A 182 -12.27 -21.09 -30.78
CA SER A 182 -11.95 -22.36 -31.43
C SER A 182 -13.11 -23.35 -31.25
N PRO A 183 -13.79 -23.76 -32.33
CA PRO A 183 -14.89 -24.72 -32.25
C PRO A 183 -14.34 -26.14 -32.08
N VAL A 184 -14.60 -26.74 -30.92
CA VAL A 184 -14.51 -28.20 -30.71
C VAL A 184 -15.66 -28.85 -31.47
N LEU A 185 -15.40 -29.42 -32.65
CA LEU A 185 -16.22 -30.49 -33.22
C LEU A 185 -15.41 -31.29 -34.25
N ARG A 186 -14.98 -32.50 -33.88
CA ARG A 186 -14.86 -33.61 -34.82
C ARG A 186 -15.06 -34.96 -34.13
N GLN A 187 -16.32 -35.38 -34.10
CA GLN A 187 -16.66 -36.80 -34.16
C GLN A 187 -16.32 -37.34 -35.56
N LYS A 188 -15.78 -38.56 -35.61
CA LYS A 188 -16.02 -39.65 -36.59
C LYS A 188 -15.09 -40.81 -36.17
N SER A 189 -15.67 -41.88 -35.62
CA SER A 189 -16.07 -43.12 -36.30
C SER A 189 -14.89 -44.05 -36.51
#